data_AF-A0AAU7D6J8-F1
#
_entry.id   AF-A0AAU7D6J8-F1
#
_cell.length_a   1.000
_cell.length_b   1.000
_cell.length_c   1.000
_cell.angle_alpha   90.00
_cell.angle_beta   90.00
_cell.angle_gamma   90.00
#
_symmetry.space_group_name_H-M   'P 1'
#
loop_
_entity.id
_entity.type
_entity.pdbx_description
1 polymer ?
#
loop_
_entity_poly.entity_id
_entity_poly.type
_entity_poly.pdbx_seq_one_letter_code
_entity_poly.pdbx_strand_id
1 'polypeptide(L)'
;MSGIALALSDDEILASILDWAKNEGIFLSPEGATATAAYDHLLSAGFLSPSDRVVLFNTGAGLKYTDVTAEAMKLERPRIT
;
A
#
# COMPACT_ATOMS: atom_id res chain seq x y z
N MET A 1 3.78 1.76 27.48
CA MET A 1 3.80 2.29 26.10
C MET A 1 4.05 1.11 25.20
N SER A 2 3.00 0.56 24.58
CA SER A 2 3.11 -0.66 23.78
C SER A 2 2.83 -0.30 22.33
N GLY A 3 3.89 -0.13 21.56
CA GLY A 3 3.84 0.15 20.13
C GLY A 3 5.01 -0.55 19.44
N ILE A 4 4.90 -0.71 18.13
CA ILE A 4 5.92 -1.38 17.30
C ILE A 4 6.30 -0.47 16.14
N ALA A 5 7.56 -0.57 15.73
CA ALA A 5 8.05 -0.04 14.47
C ALA A 5 8.61 -1.21 13.66
N LEU A 6 8.29 -1.25 12.37
CA LEU A 6 8.79 -2.25 11.43
C LEU A 6 9.14 -1.58 10.10
N ALA A 7 9.95 -2.26 9.31
CA ALA A 7 10.30 -1.87 7.96
C ALA A 7 9.75 -2.89 6.97
N LEU A 8 9.40 -2.42 5.78
CA LEU A 8 8.93 -3.24 4.66
C LEU A 8 9.75 -2.86 3.43
N SER A 9 9.93 -3.82 2.54
CA SER A 9 10.59 -3.60 1.26
C SER A 9 9.72 -2.81 0.28
N ASP A 10 10.34 -2.17 -0.70
CA ASP A 10 9.62 -1.47 -1.77
C ASP A 10 8.69 -2.44 -2.53
N ASP A 11 9.10 -3.70 -2.73
CA ASP A 11 8.27 -4.71 -3.39
C ASP A 11 6.98 -4.99 -2.62
N GLU A 12 7.04 -5.09 -1.29
CA GLU A 12 5.86 -5.25 -0.42
C GLU A 12 4.94 -4.01 -0.48
N ILE A 13 5.53 -2.82 -0.49
CA ILE A 13 4.78 -1.56 -0.58
C ILE A 13 4.07 -1.46 -1.94
N LEU A 14 4.76 -1.76 -3.04
CA LEU A 14 4.20 -1.73 -4.40
C LEU A 14 3.11 -2.79 -4.59
N ALA A 15 3.30 -3.99 -4.02
CA ALA A 15 2.26 -5.02 -4.01
C ALA A 15 1.01 -4.57 -3.26
N SER A 16 1.17 -3.85 -2.15
CA SER A 16 0.07 -3.30 -1.36
C SER A 16 -0.71 -2.20 -2.11
N ILE A 17 -0.02 -1.33 -2.86
CA ILE A 17 -0.69 -0.36 -3.77
C ILE A 17 -1.61 -1.10 -4.74
N LEU A 18 -1.09 -2.14 -5.40
CA LEU A 18 -1.84 -2.96 -6.37
C LEU A 18 -3.07 -3.61 -5.73
N ASP A 19 -2.89 -4.22 -4.57
CA ASP A 19 -3.95 -4.97 -3.88
C ASP A 19 -5.11 -4.06 -3.48
N TRP A 20 -4.81 -2.95 -2.79
CA TRP A 20 -5.83 -2.00 -2.31
C TRP A 20 -6.48 -1.21 -3.45
N ALA A 21 -5.74 -0.89 -4.51
CA ALA A 21 -6.34 -0.29 -5.70
C ALA A 21 -7.34 -1.25 -6.37
N LYS A 22 -7.02 -2.54 -6.42
CA LYS A 22 -7.84 -3.56 -7.09
C LYS A 22 -9.06 -3.98 -6.27
N ASN A 23 -8.90 -4.19 -4.97
CA ASN A 23 -9.93 -4.77 -4.12
C ASN A 23 -10.78 -3.72 -3.41
N GLU A 24 -10.20 -2.57 -3.06
CA GLU A 24 -10.87 -1.51 -2.29
C GLU A 24 -11.13 -0.24 -3.12
N GLY A 25 -10.55 -0.15 -4.33
CA GLY A 25 -10.70 1.02 -5.19
C GLY A 25 -9.93 2.25 -4.68
N ILE A 26 -8.93 2.06 -3.82
CA ILE A 26 -8.16 3.15 -3.21
C ILE A 26 -6.77 3.21 -3.84
N PHE A 27 -6.49 4.29 -4.58
CA PHE A 27 -5.15 4.54 -5.12
C PHE A 27 -4.28 5.31 -4.11
N LEU A 28 -3.58 4.55 -3.27
CA LEU A 28 -2.71 5.03 -2.18
C LEU A 28 -1.43 5.69 -2.69
N SER A 29 -0.83 6.57 -1.88
CA SER A 29 0.59 6.90 -2.05
C SER A 29 1.48 5.75 -1.56
N PRO A 30 2.77 5.68 -1.95
CA PRO A 30 3.69 4.67 -1.41
C PRO A 30 3.76 4.67 0.12
N GLU A 31 3.79 5.84 0.75
CA GLU A 31 3.85 5.96 2.22
C GLU A 31 2.52 5.52 2.87
N GLY A 32 1.38 5.76 2.21
CA GLY A 32 0.09 5.22 2.63
C GLY A 32 0.01 3.70 2.47
N ALA A 33 0.56 3.17 1.38
CA ALA A 33 0.62 1.74 1.13
C ALA A 33 1.58 1.01 2.07
N THR A 34 2.60 1.68 2.61
CA THR A 34 3.40 1.16 3.73
C THR A 34 2.52 0.86 4.94
N ALA A 35 1.55 1.72 5.24
CA ALA A 35 0.63 1.50 6.37
C ALA A 35 -0.30 0.31 6.15
N THR A 36 -0.82 0.12 4.93
CA THR A 36 -1.67 -1.06 4.61
C THR A 36 -0.86 -2.34 4.52
N ALA A 37 0.36 -2.30 3.97
CA ALA A 37 1.26 -3.45 3.96
C ALA A 37 1.64 -3.87 5.40
N ALA A 38 1.90 -2.88 6.28
CA ALA A 38 2.16 -3.15 7.68
C ALA A 38 0.94 -3.72 8.40
N TYR A 39 -0.27 -3.26 8.06
CA TYR A 39 -1.51 -3.81 8.58
C TYR A 39 -1.65 -5.30 8.23
N ASP A 40 -1.45 -5.68 6.96
CA ASP A 40 -1.52 -7.07 6.52
C ASP A 40 -0.45 -7.93 7.19
N HIS A 41 0.78 -7.41 7.30
CA HIS A 41 1.86 -8.07 8.03
C HIS A 41 1.49 -8.32 9.50
N LEU A 42 1.03 -7.29 10.20
CA LEU A 42 0.70 -7.36 11.63
C LEU A 42 -0.52 -8.23 11.92
N LEU A 43 -1.51 -8.28 11.02
CA LEU A 43 -2.59 -9.25 11.06
C LEU A 43 -2.07 -10.68 10.91
N SER A 44 -1.22 -10.93 9.90
CA SER A 44 -0.66 -12.26 9.65
C SER A 44 0.23 -12.76 10.80
N ALA A 45 0.94 -11.84 11.46
CA ALA A 45 1.80 -12.10 12.61
C ALA A 45 1.02 -12.25 13.93
N GLY A 46 -0.30 -12.03 13.93
CA GLY A 46 -1.15 -12.10 15.12
C GLY A 46 -0.95 -10.95 16.10
N PHE A 47 -0.26 -9.88 15.71
CA PHE A 47 -0.15 -8.66 16.51
C PHE A 47 -1.48 -7.89 16.52
N LEU A 48 -2.17 -7.87 15.38
CA LEU A 48 -3.54 -7.39 15.25
C LEU A 48 -4.51 -8.58 15.16
N SER A 49 -5.68 -8.43 15.76
CA SER A 49 -6.81 -9.34 15.61
C SER A 49 -7.72 -8.91 14.45
N PRO A 50 -8.37 -9.85 13.74
CA PRO A 50 -9.41 -9.52 12.74
C PRO A 50 -10.59 -8.70 13.30
N SER A 51 -10.78 -8.69 14.62
CA SER A 51 -11.81 -7.90 15.29
C SER A 51 -11.37 -6.49 15.67
N ASP A 52 -10.09 -6.15 15.49
CA ASP A 52 -9.56 -4.85 15.89
C ASP A 52 -10.07 -3.75 14.97
N ARG A 53 -10.32 -2.58 15.55
CA ARG A 53 -10.66 -1.38 14.78
C ARG A 53 -9.39 -0.58 14.53
N VAL A 54 -8.95 -0.56 13.28
CA VAL A 54 -7.71 0.09 12.86
C VAL A 54 -8.01 1.30 11.98
N VAL A 55 -7.25 2.38 12.18
CA VAL A 55 -7.24 3.54 11.29
C VAL A 55 -5.89 3.59 10.59
N LEU A 56 -5.90 3.55 9.26
CA LEU A 56 -4.71 3.65 8.43
C LEU A 56 -4.64 5.05 7.82
N PHE A 57 -3.52 5.74 8.02
CA PHE A 57 -3.33 7.08 7.53
C PHE A 57 -2.67 7.04 6.15
N ASN A 58 -3.47 7.22 5.11
CA ASN A 58 -2.93 7.52 3.78
C ASN A 58 -2.50 9.00 3.74
N THR A 59 -1.19 9.25 3.79
CA THR A 59 -0.62 10.59 3.94
C THR A 59 -0.64 11.41 2.64
N GLY A 60 -0.82 10.76 1.48
CA GLY A 60 -0.86 11.40 0.17
C GLY A 60 -1.78 10.70 -0.83
N ALA A 61 -2.12 11.39 -1.91
CA ALA A 61 -2.86 10.78 -3.02
C ALA A 61 -1.90 10.02 -3.95
N GLY A 62 -2.28 8.81 -4.39
CA GLY A 62 -1.49 8.02 -5.36
C GLY A 62 -1.25 8.75 -6.69
N LEU A 63 -2.13 9.69 -7.06
CA LEU A 63 -1.98 10.54 -8.25
C LEU A 63 -0.67 11.35 -8.28
N LYS A 64 0.00 11.54 -7.13
CA LYS A 64 1.32 12.18 -7.07
C LYS A 64 2.45 11.29 -7.62
N TYR A 65 2.21 10.00 -7.80
CA TYR A 65 3.23 8.97 -8.08
C TYR A 65 2.87 8.12 -9.31
N THR A 66 2.14 8.69 -10.27
CA THR A 66 1.67 7.95 -11.46
C THR A 66 2.82 7.40 -12.32
N ASP A 67 3.95 8.11 -12.37
CA ASP A 67 5.19 7.70 -13.02
C ASP A 67 5.85 6.50 -12.31
N VAL A 68 6.07 6.60 -11.00
CA VAL A 68 6.63 5.52 -10.17
C VAL A 68 5.78 4.27 -10.25
N THR A 69 4.46 4.44 -10.16
CA THR A 69 3.51 3.33 -10.24
C THR A 69 3.50 2.70 -11.63
N ALA A 70 3.53 3.51 -12.69
CA ALA A 70 3.60 3.00 -14.06
C ALA A 70 4.89 2.21 -14.32
N GLU A 71 6.03 2.69 -13.83
CA GLU A 71 7.31 1.99 -13.92
C GLU A 71 7.27 0.65 -13.17
N ALA A 72 6.86 0.67 -11.90
CA ALA A 72 6.76 -0.53 -11.07
C ALA A 72 5.82 -1.59 -11.67
N MET A 73 4.70 -1.16 -12.24
CA MET A 73 3.72 -2.05 -12.87
C MET A 73 4.03 -2.37 -14.34
N LYS A 74 5.14 -1.86 -14.89
CA LYS A 74 5.54 -2.01 -16.31
C LYS A 74 4.41 -1.61 -17.27
N LEU A 75 3.70 -0.53 -16.94
CA LEU A 75 2.62 0.01 -17.75
C LEU A 75 3.19 0.86 -18.88
N GLU A 76 2.86 0.51 -20.10
CA GLU A 76 3.15 1.34 -21.27
C GLU A 76 1.92 2.16 -21.67
N ARG A 77 2.12 3.41 -22.06
CA ARG A 77 1.04 4.19 -22.68
C ARG A 77 0.68 3.53 -24.00
N PRO A 78 -0.61 3.24 -24.26
CA PRO A 78 -1.03 2.70 -25.55
C PRO A 78 -0.58 3.64 -26.68
N ARG A 79 0.04 3.09 -27.75
CA ARG A 79 0.25 3.86 -28.97
C ARG A 79 -1.10 4.15 -29.61
N ILE A 80 -1.40 5.42 -29.79
CA ILE A 80 -2.50 5.86 -30.64
C ILE A 80 -1.97 5.77 -32.08
N THR A 81 -2.41 4.75 -32.83
CA THR A 81 -2.30 4.68 -34.29
C THR A 81 -3.42 5.43 -34.96
#